data_AF-A0A3D5SGF0-F1
#
_entry.id   AF-A0A3D5SGF0-F1
#
_cell.length_a   1.000
_cell.length_b   1.000
_cell.length_c   1.000
_cell.angle_alpha   90.00
_cell.angle_beta   90.00
_cell.angle_gamma   90.00
#
_symmetry.space_group_name_H-M   'P 1'
#
loop_
_entity.id
_entity.type
_entity.pdbx_description
1 polymer ?
#
loop_
_entity_poly.entity_id
_entity_poly.type
_entity_poly.pdbx_seq_one_letter_code
_entity_poly.pdbx_strand_id
1 'polypeptide(L)'
;QFALVHPLGSAAKNFDSLVPRMSLVAPYLKKALDIGRYFNKKVMTEAVTYCFLEGYEDCISENIMPAMKIFELDRIIPDFTKARISQAKAKGPDCPKCKYFKTCEGPWKEYPQKFGWDEFVPIKKYVK
;
A
#
# COMPACT_ATOMS: atom_id res chain seq x y z
N GLN A 1 -8.79 6.47 8.05
CA GLN A 1 -7.98 5.55 7.21
C GLN A 1 -8.06 6.04 5.78
N PHE A 2 -6.95 5.99 5.05
CA PHE A 2 -6.89 6.31 3.62
C PHE A 2 -6.46 5.06 2.85
N ALA A 3 -7.37 4.45 2.09
CA ALA A 3 -7.05 3.26 1.31
C ALA A 3 -6.84 3.65 -0.15
N LEU A 4 -5.73 3.18 -0.75
CA LEU A 4 -5.60 3.25 -2.20
C LEU A 4 -6.53 2.22 -2.84
N VAL A 5 -7.13 2.60 -3.96
CA VAL A 5 -8.06 1.75 -4.71
C VAL A 5 -7.41 0.42 -5.06
N HIS A 6 -8.04 -0.69 -4.70
CA HIS A 6 -7.68 -2.02 -5.16
C HIS A 6 -8.23 -2.20 -6.59
N PRO A 7 -7.39 -2.35 -7.64
CA PRO A 7 -7.86 -2.39 -9.02
C PRO A 7 -8.48 -3.74 -9.43
N LEU A 8 -9.62 -4.08 -8.83
CA LEU A 8 -10.43 -5.26 -9.15
C LEU A 8 -11.85 -4.85 -9.59
N GLY A 9 -12.56 -5.78 -10.23
CA GLY A 9 -13.97 -5.58 -10.63
C GLY A 9 -14.17 -4.31 -11.47
N SER A 10 -15.10 -3.46 -11.06
CA SER A 10 -15.39 -2.19 -11.76
C SER A 10 -14.23 -1.20 -11.72
N ALA A 11 -13.40 -1.22 -10.67
CA ALA A 11 -12.21 -0.37 -10.60
C ALA A 11 -11.16 -0.79 -11.63
N ALA A 12 -10.99 -2.10 -11.86
CA ALA A 12 -10.12 -2.59 -12.94
C ALA A 12 -10.62 -2.17 -14.33
N LYS A 13 -11.94 -2.20 -14.56
CA LYS A 13 -12.56 -1.78 -15.83
C LYS A 13 -12.41 -0.28 -16.12
N ASN A 14 -12.34 0.53 -15.06
CA ASN A 14 -12.23 1.99 -15.13
C ASN A 14 -10.90 2.47 -14.53
N PHE A 15 -9.83 1.70 -14.74
CA PHE A 15 -8.56 1.90 -14.05
C PHE A 15 -8.03 3.33 -14.21
N ASP A 16 -7.95 3.81 -15.45
CA ASP A 16 -7.32 5.09 -15.77
C ASP A 16 -8.07 6.30 -15.21
N SER A 17 -9.36 6.17 -14.91
CA SER A 17 -10.17 7.24 -14.32
C SER A 17 -10.28 7.16 -12.80
N LEU A 18 -10.03 6.00 -12.19
CA LEU A 18 -10.25 5.76 -10.75
C LEU A 18 -8.99 5.53 -9.94
N VAL A 19 -7.93 5.00 -10.55
CA VAL A 19 -6.70 4.61 -9.86
C VAL A 19 -5.63 5.67 -10.10
N PRO A 20 -5.39 6.59 -9.14
CA PRO A 20 -4.37 7.62 -9.32
C PRO A 20 -2.97 7.03 -9.15
N ARG A 21 -1.98 7.69 -9.76
CA ARG A 21 -0.57 7.42 -9.48
C ARG A 21 -0.27 7.62 -7.99
N MET A 22 0.47 6.72 -7.35
CA MET A 22 0.86 6.85 -5.94
C MET A 22 1.71 8.09 -5.70
N SER A 23 2.63 8.39 -6.62
CA SER A 23 3.43 9.62 -6.59
C SER A 23 2.58 10.90 -6.59
N LEU A 24 1.43 10.89 -7.27
CA LEU A 24 0.49 12.01 -7.30
C LEU A 24 -0.21 12.20 -5.95
N VAL A 25 -0.68 11.13 -5.32
CA VAL A 25 -1.47 11.22 -4.08
C VAL A 25 -0.62 11.33 -2.81
N ALA A 26 0.61 10.82 -2.82
CA ALA A 26 1.46 10.72 -1.64
C ALA A 26 1.66 12.05 -0.88
N PRO A 27 1.92 13.21 -1.54
CA PRO A 27 2.06 14.48 -0.83
C PRO A 27 0.79 14.91 -0.09
N TYR A 28 -0.39 14.62 -0.67
CA TYR A 28 -1.67 14.96 -0.07
C TYR A 28 -2.04 14.00 1.06
N LEU A 29 -1.70 12.72 0.91
CA LEU A 29 -1.85 11.73 1.97
C LEU A 29 -1.02 12.13 3.19
N LYS A 30 0.26 12.49 3.01
CA LYS A 30 1.13 12.96 4.11
C LYS A 30 0.52 14.14 4.87
N LYS A 31 0.03 15.16 4.16
CA LYS A 31 -0.69 16.30 4.78
C LYS A 31 -1.92 15.85 5.59
N ALA A 32 -2.70 14.92 5.05
CA ALA A 32 -3.87 14.41 5.76
C ALA A 32 -3.51 13.60 7.01
N LEU A 33 -2.41 12.83 6.95
CA LEU A 33 -1.85 12.12 8.11
C LEU A 33 -1.35 13.11 9.17
N ASP A 34 -0.66 14.17 8.78
CA ASP A 34 -0.17 15.22 9.69
C ASP A 34 -1.31 15.91 10.44
N ILE A 35 -2.40 16.24 9.74
CA ILE A 35 -3.60 16.80 10.38
C ILE A 35 -4.16 15.83 11.43
N GLY A 36 -4.26 14.54 11.10
CA GLY A 36 -4.71 13.54 12.05
C GLY A 36 -3.81 13.43 13.29
N ARG A 37 -2.49 13.42 13.08
CA ARG A 37 -1.48 13.40 14.16
C ARG A 37 -1.57 14.64 15.04
N TYR A 38 -1.72 15.82 14.44
CA TYR A 38 -1.87 17.08 15.16
C TYR A 38 -3.05 17.04 16.16
N PHE A 39 -4.17 16.43 15.76
CA PHE A 39 -5.34 16.24 16.64
C PHE A 39 -5.29 14.97 17.51
N ASN A 40 -4.11 14.33 17.62
CA ASN A 40 -3.90 13.08 18.36
C ASN A 40 -4.89 11.97 17.96
N LYS A 41 -5.19 11.86 16.66
CA LYS A 41 -6.06 10.83 16.09
C LYS A 41 -5.23 9.71 15.48
N LYS A 42 -5.69 8.47 15.65
CA LYS A 42 -5.12 7.32 14.94
C LYS A 42 -5.45 7.45 13.45
N VAL A 43 -4.40 7.63 12.64
CA VAL A 43 -4.48 7.69 11.19
C VAL A 43 -3.61 6.62 10.56
N MET A 44 -4.05 6.10 9.43
CA MET A 44 -3.34 5.05 8.71
C MET A 44 -3.68 5.08 7.23
N THR A 45 -2.75 4.56 6.42
CA THR A 45 -2.91 4.27 5.00
C THR A 45 -3.02 2.77 4.79
N GLU A 46 -3.74 2.36 3.75
CA GLU A 46 -3.76 0.97 3.28
C GLU A 46 -3.38 0.93 1.81
N ALA A 47 -2.61 -0.10 1.43
CA ALA A 47 -2.13 -0.36 0.08
C ALA A 47 -1.21 0.71 -0.53
N VAL A 48 -0.82 1.72 0.25
CA VAL A 48 0.22 2.70 -0.11
C VAL A 48 1.55 2.20 0.42
N THR A 49 2.57 2.15 -0.43
CA THR A 49 3.84 1.52 -0.09
C THR A 49 4.83 2.46 0.59
N TYR A 50 5.81 1.88 1.29
CA TYR A 50 6.84 2.59 2.03
C TYR A 50 7.58 3.65 1.21
N CYS A 51 7.87 3.40 -0.07
CA CYS A 51 8.59 4.36 -0.92
C CYS A 51 7.83 5.68 -1.11
N PHE A 52 6.53 5.72 -0.84
CA PHE A 52 5.71 6.94 -0.88
C PHE A 52 5.42 7.53 0.51
N LEU A 53 5.82 6.84 1.58
CA LEU A 53 5.47 7.16 2.97
C LEU A 53 6.70 7.22 3.90
N GLU A 54 7.87 7.57 3.36
CA GLU A 54 9.05 7.83 4.20
C GLU A 54 8.74 8.90 5.27
N GLY A 55 8.99 8.57 6.53
CA GLY A 55 8.64 9.37 7.72
C GLY A 55 7.23 9.11 8.28
N TYR A 56 6.47 8.20 7.68
CA TYR A 56 5.08 7.86 8.04
C TYR A 56 4.89 6.33 8.14
N GLU A 57 5.95 5.59 8.44
CA GLU A 57 5.95 4.13 8.47
C GLU A 57 4.97 3.53 9.49
N ASP A 58 4.76 4.23 10.60
CA ASP A 58 3.79 3.92 11.66
C ASP A 58 2.33 4.09 11.21
N CYS A 59 2.09 4.81 10.11
CA CYS A 59 0.77 4.93 9.51
C CYS A 59 0.44 3.80 8.52
N ILE A 60 1.37 2.90 8.19
CA ILE A 60 1.11 1.82 7.22
C ILE A 60 0.31 0.70 7.90
N SER A 61 -0.93 0.51 7.48
CA SER A 61 -1.88 -0.39 8.15
C SER A 61 -1.45 -1.86 8.08
N GLU A 62 -0.73 -2.26 7.04
CA GLU A 62 -0.18 -3.61 6.88
C GLU A 62 0.71 -4.05 8.05
N ASN A 63 1.34 -3.12 8.77
CA ASN A 63 2.16 -3.42 9.94
C ASN A 63 1.36 -3.69 11.22
N ILE A 64 0.11 -3.21 11.27
CA ILE A 64 -0.74 -3.24 12.47
C ILE A 64 -2.03 -4.05 12.24
N MET A 65 -2.24 -4.55 11.03
CA MET A 65 -3.41 -5.36 10.69
C MET A 65 -3.34 -6.70 11.41
N PRO A 66 -4.36 -7.09 12.19
CA PRO A 66 -4.36 -8.37 12.88
C PRO A 66 -4.44 -9.52 11.87
N ALA A 67 -3.97 -10.70 12.28
CA ALA A 67 -4.26 -11.92 11.56
C ALA A 67 -5.78 -12.13 11.52
N MET A 68 -6.34 -12.21 10.33
CA MET A 68 -7.78 -12.30 10.15
C MET A 68 -8.17 -13.26 9.04
N LYS A 69 -9.36 -13.85 9.22
CA LYS A 69 -10.07 -14.66 8.24
C LYS A 69 -11.09 -13.77 7.55
N ILE A 70 -11.14 -13.82 6.22
CA ILE A 70 -12.12 -13.08 5.41
C ILE A 70 -13.14 -14.06 4.84
N PHE A 71 -14.41 -13.67 4.94
CA PHE A 71 -15.53 -14.39 4.33
C PHE A 71 -16.00 -13.55 3.15
N GLU A 72 -15.81 -14.07 1.95
CA GLU A 72 -16.35 -13.51 0.71
C GLU A 72 -17.60 -14.31 0.32
N LEU A 73 -18.31 -13.85 -0.72
CA LEU A 73 -19.57 -14.47 -1.14
C LEU A 73 -19.41 -15.95 -1.51
N ASP A 74 -18.31 -16.31 -2.17
CA ASP A 74 -18.05 -17.61 -2.79
C ASP A 74 -16.88 -18.37 -2.15
N ARG A 75 -16.16 -17.76 -1.20
CA ARG A 75 -14.97 -18.38 -0.59
C ARG A 75 -14.63 -17.81 0.78
N ILE A 76 -13.84 -18.57 1.51
CA ILE A 76 -13.25 -18.17 2.79
C ILE A 76 -11.74 -18.08 2.61
N ILE A 77 -11.16 -16.94 2.98
CA ILE A 77 -9.72 -16.74 3.06
C ILE A 77 -9.30 -16.95 4.52
N PRO A 78 -8.70 -18.10 4.88
CA PRO A 78 -8.42 -18.43 6.28
C PRO A 78 -7.35 -17.54 6.92
N ASP A 79 -6.39 -17.07 6.12
CA ASP A 79 -5.33 -16.17 6.52
C ASP A 79 -5.15 -15.10 5.44
N PHE A 80 -5.73 -13.93 5.71
CA PHE A 80 -5.70 -12.82 4.78
C PHE A 80 -4.30 -12.21 4.64
N THR A 81 -3.47 -12.26 5.68
CA THR A 81 -2.09 -11.76 5.60
C THR A 81 -1.28 -12.61 4.64
N LYS A 82 -1.36 -13.94 4.75
CA LYS A 82 -0.74 -14.85 3.80
C LYS A 82 -1.25 -14.62 2.37
N ALA A 83 -2.56 -14.46 2.19
CA ALA A 83 -3.16 -14.21 0.88
C ALA A 83 -2.65 -12.90 0.25
N ARG A 84 -2.57 -11.81 1.03
CA ARG A 84 -2.04 -10.52 0.54
C ARG A 84 -0.60 -10.65 0.06
N ILE A 85 0.27 -11.21 0.91
CA ILE A 85 1.72 -11.30 0.63
C ILE A 85 2.02 -12.26 -0.54
N SER A 86 1.30 -13.39 -0.62
CA SER A 86 1.65 -14.44 -1.58
C SER A 86 0.94 -14.32 -2.93
N GLN A 87 -0.23 -13.66 -3.00
CA GLN A 87 -1.09 -13.71 -4.18
C GLN A 87 -1.58 -12.36 -4.67
N ALA A 88 -1.83 -11.40 -3.78
CA ALA A 88 -2.51 -10.15 -4.13
C ALA A 88 -1.57 -8.97 -4.30
N LYS A 89 -0.43 -8.94 -3.59
CA LYS A 89 0.56 -7.87 -3.67
C LYS A 89 1.83 -8.33 -4.37
N ALA A 90 2.56 -7.37 -4.93
CA ALA A 90 3.75 -7.64 -5.73
C ALA A 90 4.94 -6.79 -5.27
N LYS A 91 6.16 -7.26 -5.54
CA LYS A 91 7.39 -6.48 -5.37
C LYS A 91 8.04 -6.26 -6.72
N GLY A 92 8.57 -5.06 -6.92
CA GLY A 92 9.24 -4.68 -8.16
C GLY A 92 10.69 -5.16 -8.25
N PRO A 93 11.31 -5.00 -9.43
CA PRO A 93 12.68 -5.45 -9.69
C PRO A 93 13.73 -4.85 -8.75
N ASP A 94 13.54 -3.60 -8.34
CA ASP A 94 14.47 -2.90 -7.45
C ASP A 94 14.15 -3.04 -5.95
N CYS A 95 13.03 -3.66 -5.60
CA CYS A 95 12.68 -3.89 -4.20
C CYS A 95 13.75 -4.64 -3.39
N PRO A 96 14.50 -5.63 -3.93
CA PRO A 96 15.59 -6.29 -3.21
C PRO A 96 16.69 -5.34 -2.70
N LYS A 97 16.82 -4.15 -3.29
CA LYS A 97 17.78 -3.11 -2.89
C LYS A 97 17.23 -2.18 -1.79
N CYS A 98 15.96 -2.32 -1.40
CA CYS A 98 15.27 -1.44 -0.46
C CYS A 98 15.45 -1.89 0.99
N LYS A 99 15.62 -0.94 1.92
CA LYS A 99 15.70 -1.24 3.36
C LYS A 99 14.46 -1.95 3.91
N TYR A 100 13.29 -1.67 3.34
CA TYR A 100 12.01 -2.29 3.73
C TYR A 100 11.68 -3.56 2.96
N PHE A 101 12.63 -4.17 2.24
CA PHE A 101 12.35 -5.35 1.41
C PHE A 101 11.67 -6.49 2.19
N LYS A 102 12.04 -6.72 3.45
CA LYS A 102 11.47 -7.80 4.27
C LYS A 102 10.09 -7.46 4.86
N THR A 103 9.77 -6.18 5.03
CA THR A 103 8.57 -5.73 5.78
C THR A 103 7.46 -5.25 4.85
N CYS A 104 7.79 -4.48 3.82
CA CYS A 104 6.80 -3.92 2.91
C CYS A 104 6.12 -5.05 2.11
N GLU A 105 4.80 -5.14 2.08
CA GLU A 105 4.11 -6.14 1.25
C GLU A 105 4.13 -5.80 -0.26
N GLY A 106 4.38 -4.52 -0.60
CA GLY A 106 4.26 -3.99 -1.97
C GLY A 106 2.85 -3.47 -2.31
N PRO A 107 2.60 -2.91 -3.51
CA PRO A 107 1.26 -2.52 -3.93
C PRO A 107 0.40 -3.74 -4.27
N TRP A 108 -0.92 -3.55 -4.44
CA TRP A 108 -1.75 -4.50 -5.18
C TRP A 108 -1.13 -4.78 -6.54
N LYS A 109 -1.02 -6.05 -6.95
CA LYS A 109 -0.26 -6.45 -8.15
C LYS A 109 -0.82 -5.86 -9.45
N GLU A 110 -2.11 -5.58 -9.48
CA GLU A 110 -2.82 -5.01 -10.63
C GLU A 110 -2.34 -3.57 -10.92
N TYR A 111 -1.90 -2.85 -9.88
CA TYR A 111 -1.39 -1.50 -10.02
C TYR A 111 -0.12 -1.43 -10.90
N PRO A 112 1.00 -2.11 -10.55
CA PRO A 112 2.21 -2.08 -11.37
C PRO A 112 2.05 -2.86 -12.69
N GLN A 113 1.10 -3.79 -12.79
CA GLN A 113 0.76 -4.41 -14.09
C GLN A 113 0.28 -3.38 -15.12
N LYS A 114 -0.38 -2.30 -14.67
CA LYS A 114 -0.85 -1.22 -15.53
C LYS A 114 0.13 -0.04 -15.61
N PHE A 115 0.64 0.42 -14.47
CA PHE A 115 1.46 1.63 -14.40
C PHE A 115 2.98 1.40 -14.49
N GLY A 116 3.42 0.14 -14.39
CA GLY A 116 4.83 -0.21 -14.27
C GLY A 116 5.40 0.05 -12.87
N TRP A 117 6.74 -0.04 -12.76
CA TRP A 117 7.47 0.09 -11.51
C TRP A 117 8.24 1.42 -11.38
N ASP A 118 8.17 2.30 -12.39
CA ASP A 118 9.08 3.44 -12.53
C ASP A 118 9.01 4.46 -11.39
N GLU A 119 7.84 4.63 -10.75
CA GLU A 119 7.69 5.52 -9.60
C GLU A 119 8.09 4.89 -8.25
N PHE A 120 8.43 3.60 -8.23
CA PHE A 120 8.80 2.88 -7.01
C PHE A 120 10.30 2.96 -6.78
N VAL A 121 10.73 3.96 -6.01
CA VAL A 121 12.14 4.16 -5.69
C VAL A 121 12.53 3.46 -4.38
N PRO A 122 13.55 2.59 -4.35
CA PRO A 122 14.03 1.96 -3.12
C PRO A 122 14.55 2.98 -2.10
N ILE A 123 14.15 2.82 -0.84
CA ILE A 123 14.69 3.62 0.26
C ILE A 123 16.01 3.00 0.75
N LYS A 124 17.11 3.74 0.64
CA LYS A 124 18.49 3.25 0.90
C LYS A 124 19.07 3.64 2.26
N LYS A 125 18.59 4.70 2.91
CA LYS A 125 19.12 5.20 4.20
C LYS A 125 18.00 5.58 5.16
N TYR A 126 18.34 5.74 6.44
CA TYR A 126 17.47 6.43 7.40
C TYR A 126 17.49 7.92 7.05
N VAL A 127 16.39 8.46 6.54
CA VAL A 127 16.11 9.89 6.77
C VAL A 127 15.69 9.96 8.23
N LYS A 128 16.53 10.62 9.02
CA LYS A 128 16.35 10.81 10.46
C LYS A 128 15.36 11.94 10.69
#